data_AF-A0AAN7PQN6-F1
#
_entry.id   AF-A0AAN7PQN6-F1
#
_cell.length_a   1.000
_cell.length_b   1.000
_cell.length_c   1.000
_cell.angle_alpha   90.00
_cell.angle_beta   90.00
_cell.angle_gamma   90.00
#
_symmetry.space_group_name_H-M   'P 1'
#
loop_
_entity.id
_entity.type
_entity.pdbx_description
1 polymer ?
#
loop_
_entity_poly.entity_id
_entity_poly.type
_entity_poly.pdbx_seq_one_letter_code
_entity_poly.pdbx_strand_id
1 'polypeptide(L)'
;MISRPFLIRNFNSKRINQIKSVFYSIAPNHNDGANTTSSRYKKFEKNLLNGPELKDFFSSENIRIAESEPVPYLKELQFTRRKVYFDVYGCQMNVNDTEIIWAILKANNYIKTNELNDADVVLIITCAIREGAESKIWNRLDYLKGIRNKRLRIKGINMKIGLLGCMAERLKHKVLETDKSVDVVAGPDSYKDLPRLLALTDDHQTAINVQLSADETYADIMPVRLHENSVTSCISIMRGCDNMCTYCIVPFTRGRERSRPIDSILNEIRYLSDNGVKEVTLLGQNVNSYRDLSQGKDFYTTKLAKGFRTVYKDKQGGIRFATLLDKVAEVDSEMRIRFTSPHPKDFPDDVLEVIKSRHNVCNSLHLPAQSGNSDVLDRMRRGYSREAYLDLVDHIRNLLPNVALSSDFICGFCEETEEEFCDTLSLLKLVRYNMAYLFSYSMREKTTAHRRYQDDVPSNIKQSRLERMIEVFRSTVEKINRSQIGQKQLVLVEDKSKRSSLYLQGRNEGNCKVIFPASEVPLKNGSESRFIKAGDYVVVQINAANSQVLKGIPLYYTSLNDFYNKNEDFVKSEYLNYNSML
;
A
#
# COMPACT_ATOMS: atom_id res chain seq x y z
N MET A 1 36.97 -6.42 37.98
CA MET A 1 37.53 -7.70 38.45
C MET A 1 36.63 -8.83 37.95
N ILE A 2 37.20 -9.74 37.14
CA ILE A 2 36.81 -11.15 36.90
C ILE A 2 35.40 -11.34 36.28
N SER A 3 35.15 -11.61 35.00
CA SER A 3 35.64 -12.60 34.00
C SER A 3 35.23 -14.07 34.26
N ARG A 4 34.47 -14.62 33.29
CA ARG A 4 34.21 -16.05 32.90
C ARG A 4 32.93 -16.76 33.44
N PRO A 5 32.42 -17.82 32.78
CA PRO A 5 31.90 -17.89 31.39
C PRO A 5 30.62 -18.76 31.24
N PHE A 6 29.96 -18.72 30.08
CA PHE A 6 28.84 -19.60 29.71
C PHE A 6 29.32 -21.02 29.33
N LEU A 7 28.66 -22.04 29.89
CA LEU A 7 28.80 -23.47 29.59
C LEU A 7 28.12 -23.82 28.25
N ILE A 8 28.88 -24.34 27.29
CA ILE A 8 28.35 -25.06 26.11
C ILE A 8 28.36 -26.55 26.43
N ARG A 9 27.19 -27.19 26.35
CA ARG A 9 27.00 -28.63 26.51
C ARG A 9 27.51 -29.39 25.28
N ASN A 10 28.30 -30.44 25.55
CA ASN A 10 28.78 -31.45 24.59
C ASN A 10 27.64 -32.15 23.83
N PHE A 11 27.74 -32.23 22.49
CA PHE A 11 26.93 -33.09 21.64
C PHE A 11 27.77 -34.23 21.02
N ASN A 12 27.59 -35.42 21.59
CA ASN A 12 27.68 -36.80 21.08
C ASN A 12 28.63 -37.17 19.91
N SER A 13 29.62 -38.00 20.28
CA SER A 13 30.60 -38.76 19.48
C SER A 13 30.04 -39.89 18.59
N LYS A 14 28.71 -40.10 18.52
CA LYS A 14 28.12 -41.22 17.74
C LYS A 14 27.95 -40.92 16.24
N ARG A 15 27.96 -39.66 15.80
CA ARG A 15 27.81 -39.29 14.37
C ARG A 15 29.09 -39.45 13.54
N ILE A 16 30.27 -39.46 14.18
CA ILE A 16 31.56 -39.52 13.47
C ILE A 16 31.86 -40.92 12.91
N ASN A 17 31.38 -41.98 13.57
CA ASN A 17 31.61 -43.36 13.11
C ASN A 17 30.71 -43.78 11.95
N GLN A 18 29.56 -43.11 11.74
CA GLN A 18 28.66 -43.40 10.61
C GLN A 18 29.17 -42.84 9.28
N ILE A 19 30.02 -41.79 9.31
CA ILE A 19 30.59 -41.19 8.10
C ILE A 19 31.74 -42.05 7.54
N LYS A 20 32.45 -42.80 8.40
CA LYS A 20 33.54 -43.70 7.97
C LYS A 20 33.09 -44.93 7.19
N SER A 21 31.86 -45.42 7.41
CA SER A 21 31.38 -46.65 6.75
C SER A 21 30.83 -46.42 5.34
N VAL A 22 30.45 -45.19 4.99
CA VAL A 22 29.85 -44.87 3.67
C VAL A 22 30.92 -44.64 2.59
N PHE A 23 32.16 -44.32 2.98
CA PHE A 23 33.25 -44.04 2.04
C PHE A 23 34.03 -45.27 1.55
N TYR A 24 33.80 -46.46 2.13
CA TYR A 24 34.51 -47.69 1.72
C TYR A 24 33.79 -48.49 0.62
N SER A 25 32.60 -48.07 0.17
CA SER A 25 31.76 -48.83 -0.75
C SER A 25 31.78 -48.36 -2.21
N ILE A 26 32.61 -47.36 -2.56
CA ILE A 26 32.74 -46.89 -3.96
C ILE A 26 34.22 -46.80 -4.32
N ALA A 27 34.77 -47.90 -4.82
CA ALA A 27 36.04 -47.94 -5.53
C ALA A 27 35.82 -48.60 -6.90
N PRO A 28 36.04 -47.91 -8.02
CA PRO A 28 36.22 -48.59 -9.29
C PRO A 28 37.65 -49.16 -9.35
N ASN A 29 37.74 -50.42 -9.75
CA ASN A 29 38.99 -51.06 -10.15
C ASN A 29 39.69 -50.24 -11.23
N HIS A 30 40.86 -49.66 -10.94
CA HIS A 30 41.94 -49.49 -11.92
C HIS A 30 43.25 -49.18 -11.19
N ASN A 31 44.20 -50.11 -11.30
CA ASN A 31 45.61 -49.90 -11.00
C ASN A 31 46.18 -48.90 -12.00
N ASP A 32 46.68 -47.77 -11.53
CA ASP A 32 47.94 -47.15 -11.99
C ASP A 32 48.29 -45.92 -11.13
N GLY A 33 49.56 -45.82 -10.69
CA GLY A 33 50.15 -44.57 -10.20
C GLY A 33 50.21 -44.33 -8.67
N ALA A 34 50.61 -45.33 -7.87
CA ALA A 34 50.91 -45.14 -6.45
C ALA A 34 52.27 -44.46 -6.24
N ASN A 35 52.35 -43.12 -6.26
CA ASN A 35 53.41 -42.38 -5.53
C ASN A 35 53.18 -40.87 -5.34
N THR A 36 52.14 -40.26 -5.92
CA THR A 36 51.84 -38.82 -5.74
C THR A 36 50.69 -38.53 -4.78
N THR A 37 49.90 -39.54 -4.40
CA THR A 37 48.72 -39.39 -3.53
C THR A 37 49.06 -39.31 -2.03
N SER A 38 50.12 -39.96 -1.55
CA SER A 38 50.48 -40.01 -0.12
C SER A 38 50.87 -38.66 0.48
N SER A 39 51.55 -37.79 -0.31
CA SER A 39 51.98 -36.45 0.13
C SER A 39 50.80 -35.48 0.30
N ARG A 40 49.81 -35.56 -0.60
CA ARG A 40 48.63 -34.69 -0.59
C ARG A 40 47.69 -34.99 0.57
N TYR A 41 47.53 -36.28 0.91
CA TYR A 41 46.71 -36.73 2.04
C TYR A 41 47.28 -36.26 3.40
N LYS A 42 48.59 -36.37 3.62
CA LYS A 42 49.23 -35.89 4.86
C LYS A 42 49.14 -34.37 5.03
N LYS A 43 49.17 -33.60 3.94
CA LYS A 43 48.99 -32.15 3.98
C LYS A 43 47.55 -31.75 4.29
N PHE A 44 46.58 -32.52 3.80
CA PHE A 44 45.15 -32.28 4.00
C PHE A 44 44.69 -32.61 5.44
N GLU A 45 45.16 -33.73 6.03
CA GLU A 45 44.88 -34.07 7.44
C GLU A 45 45.44 -33.02 8.41
N LYS A 46 46.61 -32.44 8.10
CA LYS A 46 47.23 -31.40 8.94
C LYS A 46 46.45 -30.08 8.91
N ASN A 47 45.78 -29.77 7.80
CA ASN A 47 44.96 -28.56 7.64
C ASN A 47 43.56 -28.71 8.25
N LEU A 48 43.02 -29.93 8.36
CA LEU A 48 41.74 -30.21 9.01
C LEU A 48 41.75 -29.94 10.52
N LEU A 49 42.91 -30.07 11.18
CA LEU A 49 43.06 -29.85 12.62
C LEU A 49 43.10 -28.37 13.02
N ASN A 50 43.52 -27.47 12.13
CA ASN A 50 43.70 -26.05 12.43
C ASN A 50 42.56 -25.15 11.92
N GLY A 51 41.64 -25.68 11.12
CA GLY A 51 40.59 -24.91 10.45
C GLY A 51 41.16 -23.95 9.38
N PRO A 52 40.33 -23.49 8.42
CA PRO A 52 40.80 -22.56 7.40
C PRO A 52 41.01 -21.16 8.01
N GLU A 53 42.12 -20.52 7.64
CA GLU A 53 42.39 -19.12 8.00
C GLU A 53 41.72 -18.16 7.01
N LEU A 54 41.51 -16.90 7.41
CA LEU A 54 40.82 -15.89 6.59
C LEU A 54 41.44 -15.74 5.18
N LYS A 55 42.76 -15.88 5.08
CA LYS A 55 43.54 -15.81 3.83
C LYS A 55 43.22 -16.94 2.84
N ASP A 56 42.74 -18.08 3.32
CA ASP A 56 42.40 -19.23 2.47
C ASP A 56 41.11 -18.95 1.67
N PHE A 57 40.26 -18.05 2.16
CA PHE A 57 39.03 -17.61 1.49
C PHE A 57 39.26 -16.47 0.46
N PHE A 58 40.45 -15.89 0.41
CA PHE A 58 40.80 -14.84 -0.56
C PHE A 58 41.56 -15.37 -1.79
N SER A 59 41.83 -16.68 -1.83
CA SER A 59 42.44 -17.32 -3.00
C SER A 59 41.42 -17.39 -4.15
N SER A 60 41.58 -16.47 -5.10
CA SER A 60 40.82 -16.35 -6.33
C SER A 60 41.29 -17.38 -7.35
N GLU A 61 41.21 -18.66 -7.00
CA GLU A 61 41.15 -19.69 -8.04
C GLU A 61 39.73 -19.71 -8.58
N ASN A 62 39.60 -19.61 -9.91
CA ASN A 62 38.33 -19.63 -10.63
C ASN A 62 37.44 -20.76 -10.12
N ILE A 63 36.50 -20.45 -9.23
CA ILE A 63 35.41 -21.34 -8.85
C ILE A 63 34.60 -21.49 -10.12
N ARG A 64 34.90 -22.53 -10.90
CA ARG A 64 33.95 -23.05 -11.88
C ARG A 64 32.76 -23.48 -11.04
N ILE A 65 31.72 -22.66 -11.04
CA ILE A 65 30.40 -23.06 -10.57
C ILE A 65 30.05 -24.23 -11.49
N ALA A 66 30.28 -25.45 -11.03
CA ALA A 66 29.77 -26.62 -11.70
C ALA A 66 28.25 -26.43 -11.80
N GLU A 67 27.68 -26.59 -12.99
CA GLU A 67 26.23 -26.68 -13.12
C GLU A 67 25.75 -27.70 -12.09
N SER A 68 24.91 -27.27 -11.16
CA SER A 68 24.47 -28.13 -10.08
C SER A 68 23.68 -29.28 -10.70
N GLU A 69 24.18 -30.51 -10.56
CA GLU A 69 23.39 -31.69 -10.91
C GLU A 69 22.06 -31.64 -10.14
N PRO A 70 20.92 -31.91 -10.79
CA PRO A 70 19.62 -31.84 -10.15
C PRO A 70 19.59 -32.83 -8.98
N VAL A 71 19.46 -32.29 -7.78
CA VAL A 71 19.47 -33.08 -6.55
C VAL A 71 18.24 -34.01 -6.57
N PRO A 72 18.41 -35.35 -6.52
CA PRO A 72 17.37 -36.31 -6.91
C PRO A 72 16.09 -36.32 -6.05
N TYR A 73 16.10 -35.65 -4.90
CA TYR A 73 14.93 -35.48 -4.02
C TYR A 73 14.29 -34.09 -4.10
N LEU A 74 14.90 -33.13 -4.80
CA LEU A 74 14.27 -31.86 -5.14
C LEU A 74 13.50 -32.07 -6.44
N LYS A 75 12.18 -32.26 -6.35
CA LYS A 75 11.32 -32.17 -7.53
C LYS A 75 11.52 -30.79 -8.15
N GLU A 76 11.90 -30.72 -9.43
CA GLU A 76 11.78 -29.48 -10.18
C GLU A 76 10.34 -29.00 -10.10
N LEU A 77 10.14 -27.78 -9.61
CA LEU A 77 8.81 -27.19 -9.50
C LEU A 77 8.30 -26.98 -10.93
N GLN A 78 7.45 -27.89 -11.42
CA GLN A 78 6.84 -27.75 -12.74
C GLN A 78 5.79 -26.65 -12.67
N PHE A 79 6.19 -25.44 -13.03
CA PHE A 79 5.28 -24.31 -13.26
C PHE A 79 4.54 -24.51 -14.57
N THR A 80 3.51 -25.36 -14.56
CA THR A 80 2.61 -25.50 -15.70
C THR A 80 1.91 -24.17 -15.98
N ARG A 81 1.52 -23.90 -17.24
CA ARG A 81 0.75 -22.72 -17.69
C ARG A 81 -0.65 -22.68 -17.07
N ARG A 82 -0.73 -22.56 -15.75
CA ARG A 82 -1.98 -22.55 -14.98
C ARG A 82 -2.64 -21.19 -15.11
N LYS A 83 -3.96 -21.19 -15.30
CA LYS A 83 -4.77 -19.98 -15.37
C LYS A 83 -5.07 -19.46 -13.97
N VAL A 84 -4.82 -18.19 -13.72
CA VAL A 84 -4.98 -17.54 -12.42
C VAL A 84 -6.10 -16.51 -12.49
N TYR A 85 -7.05 -16.61 -11.58
CA TYR A 85 -8.11 -15.63 -11.36
C TYR A 85 -7.85 -14.91 -10.03
N PHE A 86 -7.92 -13.58 -10.05
CA PHE A 86 -7.76 -12.74 -8.87
C PHE A 86 -9.11 -12.24 -8.38
N ASP A 87 -9.38 -12.44 -7.08
CA ASP A 87 -10.57 -11.95 -6.41
C ASP A 87 -10.16 -10.95 -5.33
N VAL A 88 -10.22 -9.66 -5.67
CA VAL A 88 -9.63 -8.61 -4.85
C VAL A 88 -10.68 -7.98 -3.93
N TYR A 89 -10.50 -8.15 -2.63
CA TYR A 89 -11.29 -7.51 -1.58
C TYR A 89 -10.43 -6.57 -0.75
N GLY A 90 -10.82 -5.29 -0.67
CA GLY A 90 -10.19 -4.35 0.25
C GLY A 90 -9.98 -2.97 -0.32
N CYS A 91 -8.75 -2.46 -0.16
CA CYS A 91 -8.36 -1.10 -0.53
C CYS A 91 -7.41 -1.07 -1.74
N GLN A 92 -6.98 0.13 -2.12
CA GLN A 92 -6.04 0.40 -3.20
C GLN A 92 -4.71 -0.35 -3.02
N MET A 93 -4.27 -0.56 -1.77
CA MET A 93 -3.09 -1.40 -1.52
C MET A 93 -3.30 -2.87 -1.87
N ASN A 94 -4.51 -3.41 -1.74
CA ASN A 94 -4.80 -4.76 -2.18
C ASN A 94 -4.80 -4.88 -3.71
N VAL A 95 -5.23 -3.83 -4.42
CA VAL A 95 -5.12 -3.75 -5.88
C VAL A 95 -3.64 -3.72 -6.31
N ASN A 96 -2.84 -2.83 -5.71
CA ASN A 96 -1.40 -2.77 -5.96
C ASN A 96 -0.68 -4.09 -5.60
N ASP A 97 -1.02 -4.69 -4.45
CA ASP A 97 -0.48 -5.99 -4.06
C ASP A 97 -0.82 -7.07 -5.12
N THR A 98 -2.00 -6.98 -5.75
CA THR A 98 -2.39 -7.91 -6.83
C THR A 98 -1.55 -7.72 -8.08
N GLU A 99 -1.18 -6.49 -8.44
CA GLU A 99 -0.28 -6.20 -9.57
C GLU A 99 1.14 -6.75 -9.33
N ILE A 100 1.63 -6.67 -8.09
CA ILE A 100 2.90 -7.29 -7.67
C ILE A 100 2.80 -8.82 -7.74
N ILE A 101 1.74 -9.41 -7.18
CA ILE A 101 1.51 -10.86 -7.23
C ILE A 101 1.44 -11.33 -8.69
N TRP A 102 0.75 -10.59 -9.55
CA TRP A 102 0.64 -10.91 -10.96
C TRP A 102 2.00 -10.84 -11.66
N ALA A 103 2.84 -9.83 -11.38
CA ALA A 103 4.20 -9.76 -11.91
C ALA A 103 5.04 -11.00 -11.54
N ILE A 104 4.98 -11.44 -10.27
CA ILE A 104 5.68 -12.64 -9.78
C ILE A 104 5.20 -13.90 -10.50
N LEU A 105 3.87 -14.09 -10.61
CA LEU A 105 3.31 -15.28 -11.25
C LEU A 105 3.55 -15.28 -12.77
N LYS A 106 3.47 -14.12 -13.43
CA LYS A 106 3.76 -13.99 -14.86
C LYS A 106 5.22 -14.37 -15.17
N ALA A 107 6.17 -13.96 -14.32
CA ALA A 107 7.58 -14.37 -14.45
C ALA A 107 7.78 -15.89 -14.30
N ASN A 108 6.84 -16.58 -13.64
CA ASN A 108 6.82 -18.04 -13.49
C ASN A 108 5.82 -18.71 -14.46
N ASN A 109 5.56 -18.12 -15.63
CA ASN A 109 4.75 -18.68 -16.73
C ASN A 109 3.26 -18.95 -16.44
N TYR A 110 2.68 -18.32 -15.40
CA TYR A 110 1.23 -18.35 -15.19
C TYR A 110 0.49 -17.45 -16.17
N ILE A 111 -0.77 -17.76 -16.46
CA ILE A 111 -1.64 -17.01 -17.39
C ILE A 111 -2.79 -16.40 -16.59
N LYS A 112 -3.11 -15.12 -16.80
CA LYS A 112 -4.27 -14.49 -16.15
C LYS A 112 -5.55 -14.86 -16.89
N THR A 113 -6.62 -15.13 -16.14
CA THR A 113 -7.98 -15.25 -16.67
C THR A 113 -8.94 -14.33 -15.92
N ASN A 114 -9.93 -13.78 -16.65
CA ASN A 114 -11.03 -13.01 -16.07
C ASN A 114 -12.25 -13.91 -15.79
N GLU A 115 -12.20 -15.18 -16.20
CA GLU A 115 -13.30 -16.13 -16.07
C GLU A 115 -13.00 -17.11 -14.93
N LEU A 116 -13.82 -17.06 -13.87
CA LEU A 116 -13.66 -17.92 -12.70
C LEU A 116 -13.74 -19.43 -13.05
N ASN A 117 -14.59 -19.78 -14.03
CA ASN A 117 -14.81 -21.16 -14.43
C ASN A 117 -13.61 -21.79 -15.17
N ASP A 118 -12.72 -20.95 -15.70
CA ASP A 118 -11.54 -21.35 -16.47
C ASP A 118 -10.25 -21.30 -15.63
N ALA A 119 -10.33 -20.83 -14.38
CA ALA A 119 -9.16 -20.66 -13.51
C ALA A 119 -8.68 -21.99 -12.92
N ASP A 120 -7.39 -22.29 -13.02
CA ASP A 120 -6.76 -23.41 -12.30
C ASP A 120 -6.37 -23.01 -10.86
N VAL A 121 -6.11 -21.71 -10.67
CA VAL A 121 -5.77 -21.11 -9.37
C VAL A 121 -6.67 -19.89 -9.15
N VAL A 122 -7.34 -19.84 -8.02
CA VAL A 122 -8.13 -18.70 -7.57
C VAL A 122 -7.44 -18.08 -6.36
N LEU A 123 -7.02 -16.82 -6.49
CA LEU A 123 -6.31 -16.09 -5.44
C LEU A 123 -7.22 -14.99 -4.89
N ILE A 124 -7.62 -15.12 -3.64
CA ILE A 124 -8.46 -14.16 -2.93
C ILE A 124 -7.54 -13.22 -2.14
N ILE A 125 -7.45 -11.96 -2.57
CA ILE A 125 -6.68 -10.94 -1.85
C ILE A 125 -7.63 -10.27 -0.86
N THR A 126 -7.26 -10.26 0.42
CA THR A 126 -8.16 -9.86 1.50
C THR A 126 -7.61 -8.73 2.38
N CYS A 127 -8.53 -8.01 3.01
CA CYS A 127 -8.24 -6.92 3.95
C CYS A 127 -8.76 -7.27 5.35
N ALA A 128 -7.94 -7.09 6.39
CA ALA A 128 -8.30 -7.40 7.78
C ALA A 128 -9.01 -6.25 8.52
N ILE A 129 -9.26 -5.12 7.83
CA ILE A 129 -9.60 -3.85 8.50
C ILE A 129 -11.11 -3.60 8.52
N ARG A 130 -11.92 -4.07 7.58
CA ARG A 130 -13.35 -3.71 7.56
C ARG A 130 -14.22 -4.68 8.36
N GLU A 131 -15.21 -4.14 9.08
CA GLU A 131 -16.24 -4.94 9.73
C GLU A 131 -17.02 -5.77 8.70
N GLY A 132 -17.37 -7.01 9.04
CA GLY A 132 -18.04 -7.95 8.14
C GLY A 132 -17.19 -8.43 6.96
N ALA A 133 -15.91 -8.02 6.85
CA ALA A 133 -15.02 -8.53 5.81
C ALA A 133 -14.77 -10.04 5.97
N GLU A 134 -14.59 -10.52 7.20
CA GLU A 134 -14.35 -11.94 7.48
C GLU A 134 -15.51 -12.83 7.01
N SER A 135 -16.76 -12.51 7.38
CA SER A 135 -17.93 -13.29 6.96
C SER A 135 -18.10 -13.35 5.44
N LYS A 136 -17.77 -12.26 4.73
CA LYS A 136 -17.79 -12.24 3.26
C LYS A 136 -16.76 -13.19 2.67
N ILE A 137 -15.56 -13.27 3.27
CA ILE A 137 -14.52 -14.20 2.82
C ILE A 137 -14.93 -15.64 3.08
N TRP A 138 -15.51 -15.96 4.24
CA TRP A 138 -16.02 -17.32 4.52
C TRP A 138 -17.08 -17.75 3.51
N ASN A 139 -18.10 -16.92 3.28
CA ASN A 139 -19.13 -17.20 2.27
C ASN A 139 -18.54 -17.39 0.86
N ARG A 140 -17.49 -16.62 0.54
CA ARG A 140 -16.80 -16.74 -0.75
C ARG A 140 -15.99 -18.04 -0.86
N LEU A 141 -15.32 -18.44 0.22
CA LEU A 141 -14.60 -19.72 0.29
C LEU A 141 -15.55 -20.90 0.12
N ASP A 142 -16.73 -20.88 0.75
CA ASP A 142 -17.74 -21.93 0.60
C ASP A 142 -18.27 -22.02 -0.83
N TYR A 143 -18.51 -20.88 -1.47
CA TYR A 143 -18.89 -20.82 -2.88
C TYR A 143 -17.82 -21.44 -3.80
N LEU A 144 -16.55 -21.09 -3.58
CA LEU A 144 -15.43 -21.62 -4.38
C LEU A 144 -15.21 -23.12 -4.12
N LYS A 145 -15.42 -23.59 -2.90
CA LYS A 145 -15.41 -25.02 -2.54
C LYS A 145 -16.45 -25.78 -3.36
N GLY A 146 -17.66 -25.23 -3.51
CA GLY A 146 -18.71 -25.80 -4.35
C GLY A 146 -18.28 -25.94 -5.82
N ILE A 147 -17.66 -24.90 -6.39
CA ILE A 147 -17.13 -24.92 -7.77
C ILE A 147 -16.01 -25.97 -7.91
N ARG A 148 -15.06 -25.99 -6.96
CA ARG A 148 -13.95 -26.95 -6.93
C ARG A 148 -14.46 -28.38 -6.94
N ASN A 149 -15.39 -28.72 -6.04
CA ASN A 149 -15.96 -30.07 -5.94
C ASN A 149 -16.71 -30.48 -7.21
N LYS A 150 -17.47 -29.56 -7.82
CA LYS A 150 -18.14 -29.79 -9.10
C LYS A 150 -17.14 -30.06 -10.23
N ARG A 151 -16.06 -29.27 -10.32
CA ARG A 151 -15.00 -29.46 -11.33
C ARG A 151 -14.24 -30.75 -11.15
N LEU A 152 -13.90 -31.10 -9.91
CA LEU A 152 -13.21 -32.34 -9.59
C LEU A 152 -14.07 -33.55 -9.99
N ARG A 153 -15.39 -33.51 -9.70
CA ARG A 153 -16.32 -34.59 -10.07
C ARG A 153 -16.55 -34.74 -11.57
N ILE A 154 -16.62 -33.63 -12.32
CA ILE A 154 -16.97 -33.66 -13.76
C ILE A 154 -15.73 -33.84 -14.65
N LYS A 155 -14.63 -33.14 -14.33
CA LYS A 155 -13.45 -33.03 -15.20
C LYS A 155 -12.19 -33.67 -14.61
N GLY A 156 -12.22 -34.11 -13.35
CA GLY A 156 -11.02 -34.59 -12.65
C GLY A 156 -9.98 -33.51 -12.36
N ILE A 157 -10.32 -32.22 -12.56
CA ILE A 157 -9.39 -31.10 -12.39
C ILE A 157 -9.53 -30.53 -10.98
N ASN A 158 -8.43 -30.52 -10.23
CA ASN A 158 -8.37 -29.89 -8.92
C ASN A 158 -8.00 -28.40 -9.06
N MET A 159 -8.95 -27.52 -8.71
CA MET A 159 -8.75 -26.07 -8.68
C MET A 159 -8.14 -25.66 -7.35
N LYS A 160 -7.06 -24.87 -7.37
CA LYS A 160 -6.40 -24.37 -6.17
C LYS A 160 -7.01 -23.08 -5.67
N ILE A 161 -7.16 -22.94 -4.36
CA ILE A 161 -7.69 -21.74 -3.71
C ILE A 161 -6.62 -21.16 -2.78
N GLY A 162 -6.22 -19.91 -3.03
CA GLY A 162 -5.28 -19.16 -2.22
C GLY A 162 -5.95 -18.01 -1.48
N LEU A 163 -5.64 -17.84 -0.19
CA LEU A 163 -6.06 -16.72 0.65
C LEU A 163 -4.85 -15.83 0.96
N LEU A 164 -4.85 -14.60 0.47
CA LEU A 164 -3.72 -13.69 0.58
C LEU A 164 -4.08 -12.40 1.30
N GLY A 165 -3.06 -11.68 1.77
CA GLY A 165 -3.18 -10.33 2.33
C GLY A 165 -3.32 -10.32 3.85
N CYS A 166 -3.76 -9.19 4.42
CA CYS A 166 -3.71 -8.98 5.87
C CYS A 166 -4.56 -9.98 6.66
N MET A 167 -5.66 -10.48 6.08
CA MET A 167 -6.57 -11.40 6.78
C MET A 167 -5.96 -12.80 6.92
N ALA A 168 -5.00 -13.16 6.05
CA ALA A 168 -4.31 -14.46 6.08
C ALA A 168 -3.63 -14.71 7.44
N GLU A 169 -3.02 -13.69 8.04
CA GLU A 169 -2.35 -13.77 9.35
C GLU A 169 -3.32 -14.16 10.47
N ARG A 170 -4.55 -13.64 10.41
CA ARG A 170 -5.57 -13.86 11.42
C ARG A 170 -6.30 -15.19 11.23
N LEU A 171 -6.62 -15.55 9.98
CA LEU A 171 -7.42 -16.73 9.68
C LEU A 171 -6.64 -18.03 9.60
N LYS A 172 -5.30 -18.01 9.66
CA LYS A 172 -4.46 -19.20 9.48
C LYS A 172 -4.89 -20.41 10.34
N HIS A 173 -5.25 -20.22 11.61
CA HIS A 173 -5.64 -21.32 12.50
C HIS A 173 -7.04 -21.85 12.16
N LYS A 174 -8.01 -20.96 11.99
CA LYS A 174 -9.37 -21.34 11.57
C LYS A 174 -9.38 -22.06 10.23
N VAL A 175 -8.59 -21.59 9.26
CA VAL A 175 -8.47 -22.23 7.93
C VAL A 175 -7.85 -23.63 8.03
N LEU A 176 -6.91 -23.86 8.96
CA LEU A 176 -6.34 -25.18 9.19
C LEU A 176 -7.30 -26.13 9.92
N GLU A 177 -8.13 -25.62 10.84
CA GLU A 177 -9.02 -26.40 11.70
C GLU A 177 -10.39 -26.70 11.08
N THR A 178 -10.98 -25.72 10.39
CA THR A 178 -12.41 -25.78 10.03
C THR A 178 -12.67 -26.53 8.73
N ASP A 179 -11.79 -26.45 7.73
CA ASP A 179 -11.88 -27.26 6.51
C ASP A 179 -10.69 -27.02 5.56
N LYS A 180 -10.23 -28.05 4.82
CA LYS A 180 -9.20 -27.93 3.75
C LYS A 180 -9.75 -27.24 2.49
N SER A 181 -10.48 -26.15 2.67
CA SER A 181 -11.04 -25.33 1.60
C SER A 181 -9.99 -24.44 0.94
N VAL A 182 -8.83 -24.24 1.59
CA VAL A 182 -7.75 -23.38 1.11
C VAL A 182 -6.46 -24.19 0.99
N ASP A 183 -5.80 -24.05 -0.15
CA ASP A 183 -4.54 -24.70 -0.48
C ASP A 183 -3.34 -23.82 -0.11
N VAL A 184 -3.43 -22.49 -0.31
CA VAL A 184 -2.34 -21.55 0.00
C VAL A 184 -2.81 -20.41 0.89
N VAL A 185 -2.03 -20.09 1.94
CA VAL A 185 -2.25 -18.90 2.77
C VAL A 185 -0.98 -18.05 2.77
N ALA A 186 -1.05 -16.83 2.24
CA ALA A 186 0.12 -15.96 2.09
C ALA A 186 -0.09 -14.55 2.71
N GLY A 187 0.83 -14.14 3.58
CA GLY A 187 0.84 -12.80 4.17
C GLY A 187 1.35 -11.72 3.21
N PRO A 188 1.18 -10.43 3.54
CA PRO A 188 1.57 -9.32 2.68
C PRO A 188 3.05 -9.24 2.30
N ASP A 189 3.94 -9.85 3.09
CA ASP A 189 5.40 -9.82 2.89
C ASP A 189 5.94 -11.15 2.32
N SER A 190 5.05 -12.05 1.87
CA SER A 190 5.42 -13.41 1.45
C SER A 190 5.05 -13.72 -0.01
N TYR A 191 4.73 -12.72 -0.83
CA TYR A 191 4.25 -12.96 -2.20
C TYR A 191 5.33 -13.53 -3.13
N LYS A 192 6.62 -13.25 -2.90
CA LYS A 192 7.74 -13.87 -3.64
C LYS A 192 7.76 -15.39 -3.51
N ASP A 193 7.25 -15.90 -2.38
CA ASP A 193 7.20 -17.33 -2.08
C ASP A 193 6.00 -18.03 -2.73
N LEU A 194 5.06 -17.27 -3.32
CA LEU A 194 3.80 -17.79 -3.85
C LEU A 194 3.98 -18.89 -4.92
N PRO A 195 4.92 -18.78 -5.89
CA PRO A 195 5.17 -19.87 -6.84
C PRO A 195 5.53 -21.18 -6.15
N ARG A 196 6.39 -21.13 -5.13
CA ARG A 196 6.78 -22.32 -4.34
C ARG A 196 5.59 -22.87 -3.55
N LEU A 197 4.83 -22.02 -2.87
CA LEU A 197 3.64 -22.44 -2.11
C LEU A 197 2.59 -23.11 -3.03
N LEU A 198 2.37 -22.55 -4.22
CA LEU A 198 1.45 -23.12 -5.21
C LEU A 198 1.94 -24.45 -5.77
N ALA A 199 3.24 -24.72 -5.82
CA ALA A 199 3.75 -26.02 -6.27
C ALA A 199 3.70 -27.09 -5.17
N LEU A 200 3.93 -26.74 -3.90
CA LEU A 200 3.89 -27.68 -2.77
C LEU A 200 2.49 -28.28 -2.49
N THR A 201 1.44 -27.63 -2.94
CA THR A 201 0.05 -28.01 -2.68
C THR A 201 -0.48 -29.09 -3.63
N ASP A 202 0.36 -29.61 -4.55
CA ASP A 202 -0.06 -30.72 -5.44
C ASP A 202 -0.33 -32.02 -4.64
N ASP A 203 0.26 -32.21 -3.45
CA ASP A 203 0.07 -33.38 -2.58
C ASP A 203 -1.07 -33.21 -1.52
N HIS A 204 -2.05 -32.32 -1.76
CA HIS A 204 -3.19 -32.03 -0.85
C HIS A 204 -2.83 -31.49 0.55
N GLN A 205 -1.63 -30.92 0.70
CA GLN A 205 -1.21 -30.20 1.90
C GLN A 205 -1.46 -28.69 1.73
N THR A 206 -1.95 -28.04 2.78
CA THR A 206 -2.08 -26.57 2.79
C THR A 206 -0.71 -25.94 3.06
N ALA A 207 -0.26 -25.04 2.18
CA ALA A 207 1.00 -24.31 2.33
C ALA A 207 0.75 -22.91 2.91
N ILE A 208 1.45 -22.55 3.98
CA ILE A 208 1.23 -21.29 4.71
C ILE A 208 2.54 -20.53 4.87
N ASN A 209 2.57 -19.28 4.43
CA ASN A 209 3.61 -18.33 4.77
C ASN A 209 3.00 -16.97 5.10
N VAL A 210 2.96 -16.62 6.38
CA VAL A 210 2.46 -15.33 6.88
C VAL A 210 3.52 -14.60 7.70
N GLN A 211 4.80 -14.96 7.51
CA GLN A 211 5.89 -14.33 8.24
C GLN A 211 6.09 -12.91 7.75
N LEU A 212 6.19 -11.98 8.69
CA LEU A 212 6.48 -10.58 8.39
C LEU A 212 7.98 -10.42 8.19
N SER A 213 8.36 -9.77 7.09
CA SER A 213 9.76 -9.50 6.77
C SER A 213 10.21 -8.20 7.44
N ALA A 214 11.49 -8.13 7.82
CA ALA A 214 12.11 -6.91 8.32
C ALA A 214 12.40 -5.89 7.22
N ASP A 215 12.57 -6.34 5.97
CA ASP A 215 13.14 -5.52 4.89
C ASP A 215 12.31 -5.53 3.59
N GLU A 216 11.30 -6.40 3.46
CA GLU A 216 10.56 -6.55 2.20
C GLU A 216 9.71 -5.31 1.87
N THR A 217 9.91 -4.80 0.65
CA THR A 217 9.22 -3.64 0.07
C THR A 217 8.80 -3.88 -1.40
N TYR A 218 9.21 -4.99 -2.00
CA TYR A 218 9.06 -5.34 -3.42
C TYR A 218 9.70 -4.32 -4.38
N ALA A 219 10.73 -3.61 -3.93
CA ALA A 219 11.45 -2.60 -4.71
C ALA A 219 12.09 -3.14 -6.00
N ASP A 220 12.35 -4.45 -6.05
CA ASP A 220 12.94 -5.20 -7.14
C ASP A 220 11.91 -5.70 -8.17
N ILE A 221 10.62 -5.45 -7.95
CA ILE A 221 9.53 -5.94 -8.81
C ILE A 221 8.81 -4.76 -9.44
N MET A 222 8.81 -4.69 -10.77
CA MET A 222 7.95 -3.77 -11.52
C MET A 222 6.53 -4.35 -11.61
N PRO A 223 5.49 -3.72 -11.03
CA PRO A 223 4.14 -4.24 -11.08
C PRO A 223 3.60 -4.32 -12.50
N VAL A 224 2.80 -5.35 -12.80
CA VAL A 224 2.12 -5.48 -14.09
C VAL A 224 0.67 -5.05 -13.93
N ARG A 225 0.31 -3.94 -14.59
CA ARG A 225 -1.02 -3.32 -14.47
C ARG A 225 -2.15 -4.30 -14.79
N LEU A 226 -3.19 -4.31 -13.95
CA LEU A 226 -4.38 -5.11 -14.23
C LEU A 226 -5.28 -4.46 -15.29
N HIS A 227 -5.22 -3.13 -15.40
CA HIS A 227 -6.02 -2.32 -16.31
C HIS A 227 -5.11 -1.40 -17.14
N GLU A 228 -4.68 -1.87 -18.31
CA GLU A 228 -3.72 -1.16 -19.17
C GLU A 228 -4.23 0.21 -19.64
N ASN A 229 -5.55 0.37 -19.80
CA ASN A 229 -6.17 1.61 -20.26
C ASN A 229 -6.45 2.63 -19.13
N SER A 230 -6.08 2.33 -17.88
CA SER A 230 -6.32 3.27 -16.77
C SER A 230 -5.40 4.48 -16.89
N VAL A 231 -6.01 5.67 -16.82
CA VAL A 231 -5.29 6.96 -16.82
C VAL A 231 -4.75 7.33 -15.44
N THR A 232 -5.14 6.58 -14.40
CA THR A 232 -4.64 6.74 -13.04
C THR A 232 -3.97 5.45 -12.56
N SER A 233 -2.97 5.59 -11.70
CA SER A 233 -2.27 4.47 -11.08
C SER A 233 -1.99 4.73 -9.61
N CYS A 234 -1.72 3.67 -8.87
CA CYS A 234 -1.31 3.73 -7.47
C CYS A 234 0.07 3.09 -7.34
N ILE A 235 0.96 3.69 -6.54
CA ILE A 235 2.32 3.18 -6.34
C ILE A 235 2.56 3.01 -4.84
N SER A 236 2.93 1.81 -4.41
CA SER A 236 3.36 1.59 -3.02
C SER A 236 4.79 2.13 -2.82
N ILE A 237 4.92 3.15 -1.96
CA ILE A 237 6.21 3.75 -1.59
C ILE A 237 6.76 3.20 -0.27
N MET A 238 5.91 2.55 0.52
CA MET A 238 6.29 1.96 1.80
C MET A 238 5.29 0.90 2.28
N ARG A 239 5.69 0.09 3.25
CA ARG A 239 4.85 -0.91 3.92
C ARG A 239 5.01 -0.82 5.45
N GLY A 240 3.97 -1.20 6.18
CA GLY A 240 4.00 -1.27 7.65
C GLY A 240 3.76 0.08 8.35
N CYS A 241 3.58 0.07 9.68
CA CYS A 241 3.21 1.26 10.45
C CYS A 241 3.78 1.21 11.88
N ASP A 242 4.41 2.30 12.35
CA ASP A 242 5.03 2.39 13.68
C ASP A 242 4.18 3.17 14.69
N ASN A 243 3.09 3.80 14.26
CA ASN A 243 2.22 4.63 15.11
C ASN A 243 1.60 3.88 16.29
N MET A 244 1.37 2.57 16.16
CA MET A 244 0.83 1.71 17.22
C MET A 244 -0.46 2.25 17.88
N CYS A 245 -1.35 2.88 17.10
CA CYS A 245 -2.66 3.34 17.55
C CYS A 245 -3.44 2.19 18.18
N THR A 246 -4.17 2.43 19.27
CA THR A 246 -4.69 1.34 20.11
C THR A 246 -5.67 0.43 19.37
N TYR A 247 -6.47 0.97 18.46
CA TYR A 247 -7.46 0.26 17.64
C TYR A 247 -6.90 -0.38 16.35
N CYS A 248 -5.65 -0.09 15.98
CA CYS A 248 -5.13 -0.42 14.66
C CYS A 248 -4.42 -1.79 14.63
N ILE A 249 -4.82 -2.66 13.69
CA ILE A 249 -4.25 -4.00 13.51
C ILE A 249 -3.03 -4.03 12.57
N VAL A 250 -2.81 -2.95 11.83
CA VAL A 250 -1.79 -2.86 10.78
C VAL A 250 -0.39 -3.25 11.24
N PRO A 251 0.13 -2.78 12.40
CA PRO A 251 1.49 -3.14 12.83
C PRO A 251 1.69 -4.66 13.01
N PHE A 252 0.61 -5.41 13.30
CA PHE A 252 0.65 -6.86 13.50
C PHE A 252 0.42 -7.67 12.23
N THR A 253 -0.08 -7.04 11.16
CA THR A 253 -0.41 -7.72 9.88
C THR A 253 0.47 -7.30 8.72
N ARG A 254 1.15 -6.15 8.82
CA ARG A 254 2.12 -5.65 7.84
C ARG A 254 3.48 -5.30 8.46
N GLY A 255 3.64 -5.43 9.77
CA GLY A 255 4.92 -5.20 10.45
C GLY A 255 5.30 -3.71 10.61
N ARG A 256 6.59 -3.50 10.90
CA ARG A 256 7.24 -2.20 11.08
C ARG A 256 7.31 -1.42 9.77
N GLU A 257 7.44 -0.10 9.86
CA GLU A 257 7.55 0.74 8.67
C GLU A 257 8.85 0.47 7.90
N ARG A 258 8.71 0.28 6.60
CA ARG A 258 9.79 0.05 5.64
C ARG A 258 9.52 0.89 4.40
N SER A 259 10.47 1.75 4.04
CA SER A 259 10.35 2.61 2.86
C SER A 259 11.04 1.96 1.67
N ARG A 260 10.42 2.05 0.51
CA ARG A 260 11.00 1.63 -0.75
C ARG A 260 12.08 2.64 -1.19
N PRO A 261 13.23 2.19 -1.72
CA PRO A 261 14.25 3.08 -2.26
C PRO A 261 13.70 4.06 -3.29
N ILE A 262 14.14 5.32 -3.23
CA ILE A 262 13.60 6.41 -4.06
C ILE A 262 13.76 6.14 -5.56
N ASP A 263 14.90 5.62 -5.99
CA ASP A 263 15.16 5.36 -7.41
C ASP A 263 14.19 4.34 -8.00
N SER A 264 13.81 3.33 -7.20
CA SER A 264 12.81 2.34 -7.62
C SER A 264 11.44 2.99 -7.82
N ILE A 265 11.05 3.93 -6.95
CA ILE A 265 9.79 4.69 -7.08
C ILE A 265 9.83 5.59 -8.32
N LEU A 266 10.92 6.35 -8.51
CA LEU A 266 11.06 7.26 -9.64
C LEU A 266 11.06 6.51 -10.98
N ASN A 267 11.70 5.35 -11.06
CA ASN A 267 11.69 4.52 -12.27
C ASN A 267 10.29 3.99 -12.61
N GLU A 268 9.50 3.60 -11.60
CA GLU A 268 8.12 3.18 -11.82
C GLU A 268 7.23 4.34 -12.30
N ILE A 269 7.42 5.55 -11.74
CA ILE A 269 6.67 6.74 -12.18
C ILE A 269 7.02 7.12 -13.62
N ARG A 270 8.31 7.10 -13.99
CA ARG A 270 8.77 7.32 -15.37
C ARG A 270 8.10 6.34 -16.32
N TYR A 271 8.15 5.05 -15.98
CA TYR A 271 7.47 4.02 -16.76
C TYR A 271 5.97 4.28 -16.92
N LEU A 272 5.28 4.71 -15.85
CA LEU A 272 3.85 5.03 -15.92
C LEU A 272 3.56 6.28 -16.77
N SER A 273 4.40 7.31 -16.68
CA SER A 273 4.33 8.53 -17.51
C SER A 273 4.48 8.17 -18.99
N ASP A 274 5.51 7.39 -19.34
CA ASP A 274 5.77 6.92 -20.72
C ASP A 274 4.61 6.09 -21.28
N ASN A 275 3.84 5.44 -20.41
CA ASN A 275 2.64 4.66 -20.75
C ASN A 275 1.33 5.48 -20.68
N GLY A 276 1.42 6.81 -20.61
CA GLY A 276 0.28 7.72 -20.71
C GLY A 276 -0.57 7.87 -19.44
N VAL A 277 -0.07 7.46 -18.28
CA VAL A 277 -0.74 7.72 -16.98
C VAL A 277 -0.68 9.22 -16.69
N LYS A 278 -1.80 9.79 -16.22
CA LYS A 278 -1.96 11.22 -15.93
C LYS A 278 -2.12 11.53 -14.45
N GLU A 279 -2.33 10.52 -13.62
CA GLU A 279 -2.36 10.70 -12.17
C GLU A 279 -1.76 9.48 -11.45
N VAL A 280 -0.89 9.74 -10.49
CA VAL A 280 -0.31 8.74 -9.60
C VAL A 280 -0.68 9.05 -8.16
N THR A 281 -1.17 8.04 -7.43
CA THR A 281 -1.37 8.12 -5.99
C THR A 281 -0.31 7.30 -5.25
N LEU A 282 0.52 7.96 -4.45
CA LEU A 282 1.47 7.31 -3.55
C LEU A 282 0.72 6.64 -2.39
N LEU A 283 0.98 5.34 -2.22
CA LEU A 283 0.34 4.48 -1.23
C LEU A 283 1.32 4.02 -0.15
N GLY A 284 0.80 3.92 1.05
CA GLY A 284 1.46 3.37 2.22
C GLY A 284 0.48 3.32 3.38
N GLN A 285 0.92 2.77 4.52
CA GLN A 285 0.14 2.83 5.76
C GLN A 285 0.31 4.17 6.50
N ASN A 286 1.45 4.84 6.31
CA ASN A 286 1.77 6.15 6.87
C ASN A 286 2.68 6.92 5.90
N VAL A 287 2.16 7.32 4.74
CA VAL A 287 2.99 7.78 3.60
C VAL A 287 3.97 8.91 3.93
N ASN A 288 3.58 9.83 4.80
CA ASN A 288 4.39 10.99 5.17
C ASN A 288 5.43 10.69 6.26
N SER A 289 5.50 9.45 6.78
CA SER A 289 6.67 8.97 7.53
C SER A 289 7.73 8.30 6.64
N TYR A 290 7.57 8.35 5.32
CA TYR A 290 8.55 7.85 4.36
C TYR A 290 9.96 8.33 4.67
N ARG A 291 10.87 7.37 4.71
CA ARG A 291 12.29 7.57 4.98
C ARG A 291 13.11 6.48 4.29
N ASP A 292 13.77 6.83 3.20
CA ASP A 292 14.68 5.94 2.50
C ASP A 292 16.07 5.97 3.15
N LEU A 293 16.50 4.84 3.70
CA LEU A 293 17.80 4.70 4.36
C LEU A 293 18.91 4.23 3.40
N SER A 294 18.58 3.87 2.16
CA SER A 294 19.57 3.44 1.16
C SER A 294 20.45 4.60 0.67
N GLN A 295 19.94 5.83 0.77
CA GLN A 295 20.62 7.05 0.36
C GLN A 295 20.43 8.16 1.41
N GLY A 296 21.45 9.00 1.62
CA GLY A 296 21.39 10.13 2.54
C GLY A 296 22.03 9.86 3.90
N LYS A 297 23.27 10.34 4.10
CA LYS A 297 23.98 10.33 5.38
C LYS A 297 23.65 11.54 6.26
N ASP A 298 22.86 12.47 5.76
CA ASP A 298 22.58 13.72 6.46
C ASP A 298 21.63 13.50 7.64
N PHE A 299 22.12 13.83 8.83
CA PHE A 299 21.41 13.68 10.10
C PHE A 299 20.37 14.81 10.27
N TYR A 300 19.29 14.77 9.48
CA TYR A 300 18.15 15.64 9.72
C TYR A 300 17.21 15.03 10.76
N THR A 301 17.02 15.74 11.87
CA THR A 301 16.02 15.39 12.89
C THR A 301 14.61 15.57 12.32
N THR A 302 13.72 14.60 12.58
CA THR A 302 12.32 14.70 12.17
C THR A 302 11.65 15.84 12.94
N LYS A 303 11.23 16.91 12.26
CA LYS A 303 10.32 17.89 12.84
C LYS A 303 8.90 17.39 12.67
N LEU A 304 8.19 17.21 13.79
CA LEU A 304 6.76 16.94 13.78
C LEU A 304 5.98 18.25 13.69
N ALA A 305 4.71 18.16 13.33
CA ALA A 305 3.77 19.27 13.49
C ALA A 305 3.73 19.75 14.95
N LYS A 306 3.52 21.05 15.16
CA LYS A 306 3.49 21.67 16.49
C LYS A 306 2.39 21.06 17.35
N GLY A 307 2.73 20.67 18.59
CA GLY A 307 1.77 20.05 19.53
C GLY A 307 1.60 18.54 19.35
N PHE A 308 2.30 17.91 18.40
CA PHE A 308 2.25 16.47 18.19
C PHE A 308 3.42 15.75 18.84
N ARG A 309 3.19 14.49 19.23
CA ARG A 309 4.18 13.57 19.81
C ARG A 309 4.12 12.23 19.11
N THR A 310 5.21 11.47 19.20
CA THR A 310 5.28 10.10 18.69
C THR A 310 5.62 9.13 19.82
N VAL A 311 5.22 7.86 19.66
CA VAL A 311 5.44 6.79 20.65
C VAL A 311 6.62 5.89 20.31
N TYR A 312 7.23 6.08 19.14
CA TYR A 312 8.42 5.37 18.70
C TYR A 312 9.62 6.31 18.62
N LYS A 313 10.82 5.73 18.67
CA LYS A 313 12.08 6.47 18.61
C LYS A 313 12.22 7.22 17.28
N ASP A 314 12.76 8.43 17.34
CA ASP A 314 13.04 9.20 16.14
C ASP A 314 14.01 8.44 15.22
N LYS A 315 13.61 8.35 13.95
CA LYS A 315 14.45 7.78 12.90
C LYS A 315 15.46 8.85 12.47
N GLN A 316 16.72 8.47 12.33
CA GLN A 316 17.83 9.35 11.93
C GLN A 316 18.26 9.05 10.50
N GLY A 317 18.68 10.08 9.76
CA GLY A 317 19.23 9.96 8.41
C GLY A 317 18.21 9.59 7.33
N GLY A 318 18.65 9.48 6.08
CA GLY A 318 17.81 9.07 4.96
C GLY A 318 16.93 10.17 4.35
N ILE A 319 16.50 9.92 3.11
CA ILE A 319 15.65 10.84 2.33
C ILE A 319 14.22 10.81 2.85
N ARG A 320 13.65 11.99 3.15
CA ARG A 320 12.31 12.15 3.73
C ARG A 320 11.21 12.31 2.67
N PHE A 321 9.95 12.22 3.12
CA PHE A 321 8.78 12.37 2.27
C PHE A 321 8.73 13.66 1.45
N ALA A 322 9.10 14.82 2.00
CA ALA A 322 9.09 16.08 1.25
C ALA A 322 10.01 16.01 0.01
N THR A 323 11.23 15.50 0.16
CA THR A 323 12.17 15.30 -0.95
C THR A 323 11.68 14.25 -1.94
N LEU A 324 11.06 13.16 -1.48
CA LEU A 324 10.42 12.20 -2.37
C LEU A 324 9.33 12.87 -3.19
N LEU A 325 8.41 13.58 -2.54
CA LEU A 325 7.26 14.24 -3.17
C LEU A 325 7.73 15.23 -4.25
N ASP A 326 8.76 16.01 -3.92
CA ASP A 326 9.37 16.97 -4.85
C ASP A 326 10.00 16.27 -6.08
N LYS A 327 10.84 15.26 -5.86
CA LYS A 327 11.46 14.49 -6.95
C LYS A 327 10.44 13.73 -7.81
N VAL A 328 9.36 13.24 -7.21
CA VAL A 328 8.26 12.59 -7.92
C VAL A 328 7.53 13.60 -8.82
N ALA A 329 7.27 14.80 -8.30
CA ALA A 329 6.64 15.87 -9.06
C ALA A 329 7.50 16.36 -10.24
N GLU A 330 8.84 16.27 -10.13
CA GLU A 330 9.77 16.63 -11.21
C GLU A 330 9.79 15.66 -12.40
N VAL A 331 9.37 14.41 -12.21
CA VAL A 331 9.43 13.39 -13.28
C VAL A 331 8.56 13.80 -14.47
N ASP A 332 7.34 14.26 -14.21
CA ASP A 332 6.40 14.72 -15.23
C ASP A 332 5.49 15.81 -14.66
N SER A 333 5.75 17.06 -15.08
CA SER A 333 4.96 18.23 -14.69
C SER A 333 3.49 18.21 -15.16
N GLU A 334 3.14 17.33 -16.10
CA GLU A 334 1.77 17.14 -16.60
C GLU A 334 1.08 15.92 -15.96
N MET A 335 1.72 15.27 -14.98
CA MET A 335 1.14 14.17 -14.21
C MET A 335 0.75 14.63 -12.80
N ARG A 336 -0.52 14.44 -12.44
CA ARG A 336 -0.99 14.71 -11.07
C ARG A 336 -0.40 13.74 -10.06
N ILE A 337 0.11 14.28 -8.97
CA ILE A 337 0.62 13.52 -7.83
C ILE A 337 -0.35 13.67 -6.65
N ARG A 338 -0.76 12.55 -6.09
CA ARG A 338 -1.53 12.44 -4.85
C ARG A 338 -0.85 11.51 -3.88
N PHE A 339 -1.25 11.57 -2.63
CA PHE A 339 -0.90 10.59 -1.62
C PHE A 339 -2.06 10.41 -0.66
N THR A 340 -2.13 9.26 0.00
CA THR A 340 -3.19 8.95 0.97
C THR A 340 -2.64 8.18 2.16
N SER A 341 -3.44 8.06 3.21
CA SER A 341 -3.03 7.49 4.50
C SER A 341 -1.82 8.19 5.15
N PRO A 342 -1.73 9.53 5.18
CA PRO A 342 -0.75 10.22 6.01
C PRO A 342 -1.20 10.28 7.47
N HIS A 343 -0.27 10.56 8.37
CA HIS A 343 -0.55 10.88 9.77
C HIS A 343 -0.43 12.40 10.01
N PRO A 344 -1.37 13.04 10.75
CA PRO A 344 -1.34 14.49 10.97
C PRO A 344 -0.03 15.03 11.57
N LYS A 345 0.60 14.28 12.48
CA LYS A 345 1.91 14.63 13.07
C LYS A 345 3.05 14.84 12.05
N ASP A 346 2.97 14.18 10.89
CA ASP A 346 4.01 14.11 9.88
C ASP A 346 3.72 15.13 8.75
N PHE A 347 3.10 16.27 9.06
CA PHE A 347 2.97 17.44 8.18
C PHE A 347 3.81 18.63 8.69
N PRO A 348 5.14 18.61 8.47
CA PRO A 348 5.98 19.79 8.69
C PRO A 348 5.83 20.77 7.50
N ASP A 349 6.34 21.99 7.68
CA ASP A 349 6.29 23.04 6.65
C ASP A 349 6.97 22.61 5.34
N ASP A 350 8.00 21.76 5.41
CA ASP A 350 8.71 21.26 4.21
C ASP A 350 7.78 20.53 3.23
N VAL A 351 6.84 19.71 3.72
CA VAL A 351 5.84 19.03 2.89
C VAL A 351 4.83 20.03 2.32
N LEU A 352 4.38 21.00 3.13
CA LEU A 352 3.40 22.00 2.72
C LEU A 352 3.97 22.94 1.64
N GLU A 353 5.24 23.33 1.75
CA GLU A 353 5.93 24.15 0.76
C GLU A 353 6.13 23.40 -0.58
N VAL A 354 6.38 22.09 -0.56
CA VAL A 354 6.41 21.29 -1.80
C VAL A 354 5.04 21.26 -2.47
N ILE A 355 3.96 21.06 -1.71
CA ILE A 355 2.59 21.09 -2.26
C ILE A 355 2.26 22.46 -2.85
N LYS A 356 2.70 23.53 -2.18
CA LYS A 356 2.49 24.91 -2.63
C LYS A 356 3.25 25.24 -3.92
N SER A 357 4.50 24.78 -4.02
CA SER A 357 5.41 25.11 -5.13
C SER A 357 5.22 24.24 -6.38
N ARG A 358 4.63 23.06 -6.26
CA ARG A 358 4.44 22.12 -7.38
C ARG A 358 2.96 22.01 -7.76
N HIS A 359 2.54 22.65 -8.86
CA HIS A 359 1.15 22.64 -9.32
C HIS A 359 0.60 21.23 -9.64
N ASN A 360 1.47 20.30 -10.01
CA ASN A 360 1.08 18.93 -10.28
C ASN A 360 0.93 18.09 -9.00
N VAL A 361 1.39 18.56 -7.84
CA VAL A 361 1.02 18.01 -6.53
C VAL A 361 -0.33 18.59 -6.12
N CYS A 362 -1.36 17.75 -6.09
CA CYS A 362 -2.72 18.23 -5.87
C CYS A 362 -2.89 18.87 -4.48
N ASN A 363 -3.51 20.05 -4.41
CA ASN A 363 -3.89 20.74 -3.17
C ASN A 363 -5.07 20.05 -2.45
N SER A 364 -4.88 18.76 -2.11
CA SER A 364 -5.83 17.93 -1.38
C SER A 364 -5.10 17.08 -0.36
N LEU A 365 -5.47 17.26 0.91
CA LEU A 365 -4.83 16.58 2.02
C LEU A 365 -5.81 15.65 2.72
N HIS A 366 -5.39 14.41 2.90
CA HIS A 366 -6.03 13.52 3.86
C HIS A 366 -5.39 13.77 5.23
N LEU A 367 -6.20 14.02 6.26
CA LEU A 367 -5.75 14.40 7.59
C LEU A 367 -6.57 13.64 8.64
N PRO A 368 -6.34 12.34 8.85
CA PRO A 368 -7.19 11.50 9.69
C PRO A 368 -7.21 11.93 11.16
N ALA A 369 -8.32 12.56 11.57
CA ALA A 369 -8.53 13.02 12.95
C ALA A 369 -8.82 11.84 13.89
N GLN A 370 -9.61 10.88 13.41
CA GLN A 370 -10.13 9.70 14.12
C GLN A 370 -11.22 10.03 15.15
N SER A 371 -11.01 11.04 15.99
CA SER A 371 -12.02 11.59 16.91
C SER A 371 -11.84 13.10 17.03
N GLY A 372 -12.89 13.81 17.48
CA GLY A 372 -12.80 15.22 17.83
C GLY A 372 -12.56 15.52 19.30
N ASN A 373 -12.46 14.52 20.18
CA ASN A 373 -12.26 14.74 21.61
C ASN A 373 -10.84 14.34 22.05
N SER A 374 -10.17 15.19 22.83
CA SER A 374 -8.78 15.00 23.26
C SER A 374 -8.58 13.75 24.13
N ASP A 375 -9.53 13.41 25.00
CA ASP A 375 -9.43 12.22 25.87
C ASP A 375 -9.61 10.93 25.05
N VAL A 376 -10.55 10.92 24.12
CA VAL A 376 -10.70 9.80 23.17
C VAL A 376 -9.43 9.64 22.30
N LEU A 377 -8.86 10.75 21.82
CA LEU A 377 -7.60 10.74 21.05
C LEU A 377 -6.42 10.18 21.86
N ASP A 378 -6.36 10.46 23.17
CA ASP A 378 -5.36 9.89 24.07
C ASP A 378 -5.58 8.37 24.26
N ARG A 379 -6.82 7.92 24.52
CA ARG A 379 -7.17 6.48 24.58
C ARG A 379 -6.87 5.77 23.25
N MET A 380 -7.00 6.46 22.12
CA MET A 380 -6.62 5.99 20.79
C MET A 380 -5.09 5.97 20.54
N ARG A 381 -4.30 6.61 21.43
CA ARG A 381 -2.85 6.84 21.30
C ARG A 381 -2.49 7.60 20.02
N ARG A 382 -3.18 8.72 19.79
CA ARG A 382 -2.93 9.58 18.62
C ARG A 382 -1.74 10.52 18.80
N GLY A 383 -1.43 10.88 20.05
CA GLY A 383 -0.27 11.73 20.38
C GLY A 383 -0.48 13.22 20.09
N TYR A 384 -1.74 13.68 20.07
CA TYR A 384 -2.11 15.09 19.91
C TYR A 384 -3.49 15.34 20.50
N SER A 385 -3.78 16.60 20.84
CA SER A 385 -5.09 17.05 21.31
C SER A 385 -5.95 17.60 20.15
N ARG A 386 -7.24 17.80 20.41
CA ARG A 386 -8.17 18.46 19.48
C ARG A 386 -7.66 19.85 19.07
N GLU A 387 -7.15 20.63 20.02
CA GLU A 387 -6.67 22.00 19.81
C GLU A 387 -5.45 22.01 18.90
N ALA A 388 -4.46 21.14 19.16
CA ALA A 388 -3.28 21.01 18.30
C ALA A 388 -3.65 20.58 16.87
N TYR A 389 -4.70 19.76 16.72
CA TYR A 389 -5.22 19.39 15.40
C TYR A 389 -5.86 20.59 14.68
N LEU A 390 -6.64 21.40 15.39
CA LEU A 390 -7.25 22.63 14.83
C LEU A 390 -6.17 23.64 14.42
N ASP A 391 -5.16 23.86 15.27
CA ASP A 391 -4.02 24.72 14.96
C ASP A 391 -3.30 24.27 13.68
N LEU A 392 -3.13 22.96 13.48
CA LEU A 392 -2.55 22.40 12.26
C LEU A 392 -3.45 22.66 11.05
N VAL A 393 -4.77 22.47 11.18
CA VAL A 393 -5.73 22.74 10.10
C VAL A 393 -5.67 24.20 9.66
N ASP A 394 -5.64 25.13 10.62
CA ASP A 394 -5.59 26.56 10.34
C ASP A 394 -4.25 26.94 9.70
N HIS A 395 -3.14 26.39 10.19
CA HIS A 395 -1.81 26.56 9.58
C HIS A 395 -1.78 26.09 8.13
N ILE A 396 -2.30 24.88 7.85
CA ILE A 396 -2.41 24.33 6.50
C ILE A 396 -3.22 25.26 5.61
N ARG A 397 -4.37 25.77 6.07
CA ARG A 397 -5.23 26.67 5.27
C ARG A 397 -4.59 28.01 4.98
N ASN A 398 -3.78 28.52 5.90
CA ASN A 398 -3.03 29.76 5.72
C ASN A 398 -1.94 29.60 4.64
N LEU A 399 -1.24 28.46 4.63
CA LEU A 399 -0.19 28.18 3.65
C LEU A 399 -0.74 27.72 2.29
N LEU A 400 -1.81 26.94 2.30
CA LEU A 400 -2.48 26.36 1.14
C LEU A 400 -3.94 26.84 1.07
N PRO A 401 -4.19 28.05 0.54
CA PRO A 401 -5.54 28.54 0.32
C PRO A 401 -6.34 27.54 -0.54
N ASN A 402 -7.62 27.38 -0.25
CA ASN A 402 -8.54 26.47 -0.96
C ASN A 402 -8.20 24.96 -0.89
N VAL A 403 -7.31 24.54 0.01
CA VAL A 403 -6.99 23.12 0.23
C VAL A 403 -8.26 22.27 0.47
N ALA A 404 -8.37 21.17 -0.27
CA ALA A 404 -9.44 20.19 -0.05
C ALA A 404 -9.03 19.21 1.05
N LEU A 405 -9.69 19.27 2.20
CA LEU A 405 -9.39 18.40 3.34
C LEU A 405 -10.27 17.15 3.33
N SER A 406 -9.67 16.02 3.66
CA SER A 406 -10.38 14.78 3.92
C SER A 406 -9.93 14.14 5.22
N SER A 407 -10.76 13.30 5.85
CA SER A 407 -10.42 12.72 7.15
C SER A 407 -11.13 11.37 7.38
N ASP A 408 -10.66 10.64 8.38
CA ASP A 408 -11.30 9.41 8.88
C ASP A 408 -11.81 9.66 10.29
N PHE A 409 -13.00 9.15 10.60
CA PHE A 409 -13.60 9.22 11.92
C PHE A 409 -14.11 7.86 12.37
N ILE A 410 -13.92 7.57 13.65
CA ILE A 410 -14.39 6.38 14.34
C ILE A 410 -15.25 6.84 15.51
N CYS A 411 -16.54 6.51 15.49
CA CYS A 411 -17.44 6.78 16.62
C CYS A 411 -17.70 5.51 17.44
N GLY A 412 -18.01 5.70 18.72
CA GLY A 412 -18.29 4.64 19.67
C GLY A 412 -17.04 3.85 20.08
N PHE A 413 -15.89 4.53 20.18
CA PHE A 413 -14.69 3.92 20.76
C PHE A 413 -14.93 3.51 22.23
N CYS A 414 -14.07 2.65 22.77
CA CYS A 414 -14.16 2.20 24.16
C CYS A 414 -14.32 3.37 25.13
N GLU A 415 -15.33 3.27 26.01
CA GLU A 415 -15.70 4.25 27.03
C GLU A 415 -16.12 5.63 26.47
N GLU A 416 -16.44 5.74 25.17
CA GLU A 416 -16.81 7.03 24.56
C GLU A 416 -18.19 7.52 25.05
N THR A 417 -18.19 8.66 25.74
CA THR A 417 -19.41 9.31 26.24
C THR A 417 -20.14 10.10 25.16
N GLU A 418 -21.37 10.53 25.45
CA GLU A 418 -22.14 11.36 24.51
C GLU A 418 -21.52 12.76 24.32
N GLU A 419 -20.93 13.33 25.37
CA GLU A 419 -20.26 14.63 25.31
C GLU A 419 -19.01 14.57 24.41
N GLU A 420 -18.18 13.54 24.58
CA GLU A 420 -16.99 13.29 23.73
C GLU A 420 -17.40 13.05 22.26
N PHE A 421 -18.55 12.40 22.02
CA PHE A 421 -19.08 12.25 20.67
C PHE A 421 -19.59 13.59 20.09
N CYS A 422 -20.23 14.43 20.90
CA CYS A 422 -20.67 15.77 20.47
C CYS A 422 -19.49 16.66 20.06
N ASP A 423 -18.34 16.53 20.72
CA ASP A 423 -17.10 17.16 20.27
C ASP A 423 -16.69 16.69 18.88
N THR A 424 -16.81 15.40 18.58
CA THR A 424 -16.53 14.88 17.23
C THR A 424 -17.44 15.52 16.17
N LEU A 425 -18.72 15.70 16.47
CA LEU A 425 -19.65 16.41 15.59
C LEU A 425 -19.30 17.90 15.44
N SER A 426 -18.86 18.56 16.51
CA SER A 426 -18.46 19.97 16.44
C SER A 426 -17.17 20.15 15.61
N LEU A 427 -16.22 19.21 15.69
CA LEU A 427 -15.00 19.24 14.85
C LEU A 427 -15.34 19.13 13.37
N LEU A 428 -16.25 18.22 12.99
CA LEU A 428 -16.72 18.08 11.60
C LEU A 428 -17.29 19.38 11.04
N LYS A 429 -18.07 20.11 11.86
CA LYS A 429 -18.65 21.40 11.48
C LYS A 429 -17.61 22.51 11.33
N LEU A 430 -16.64 22.58 12.25
CA LEU A 430 -15.59 23.60 12.26
C LEU A 430 -14.59 23.40 11.12
N VAL A 431 -14.10 22.17 10.95
CA VAL A 431 -13.06 21.87 9.95
C VAL A 431 -13.64 21.79 8.54
N ARG A 432 -14.93 21.54 8.34
CA ARG A 432 -15.56 21.59 7.00
C ARG A 432 -14.82 20.74 5.96
N TYR A 433 -14.66 19.44 6.24
CA TYR A 433 -14.01 18.50 5.31
C TYR A 433 -14.79 18.36 4.00
N ASN A 434 -14.07 18.21 2.89
CA ASN A 434 -14.62 17.94 1.56
C ASN A 434 -15.00 16.45 1.40
N MET A 435 -14.27 15.57 2.08
CA MET A 435 -14.49 14.12 2.04
C MET A 435 -14.23 13.53 3.43
N ALA A 436 -15.03 12.56 3.87
CA ALA A 436 -14.77 11.89 5.14
C ALA A 436 -15.16 10.42 5.05
N TYR A 437 -14.34 9.56 5.66
CA TYR A 437 -14.68 8.16 5.88
C TYR A 437 -15.14 7.99 7.32
N LEU A 438 -16.39 7.59 7.48
CA LEU A 438 -17.08 7.55 8.76
C LEU A 438 -17.36 6.10 9.13
N PHE A 439 -16.90 5.67 10.30
CA PHE A 439 -17.01 4.29 10.76
C PHE A 439 -17.49 4.22 12.21
N SER A 440 -18.24 3.17 12.53
CA SER A 440 -18.41 2.70 13.89
C SER A 440 -17.16 1.93 14.34
N TYR A 441 -16.81 2.04 15.61
CA TYR A 441 -15.71 1.26 16.17
C TYR A 441 -16.04 -0.24 16.18
N SER A 442 -15.13 -1.02 15.63
CA SER A 442 -15.17 -2.48 15.62
C SER A 442 -13.88 -3.00 16.26
N MET A 443 -14.01 -3.64 17.42
CA MET A 443 -12.88 -4.21 18.14
C MET A 443 -12.26 -5.38 17.37
N ARG A 444 -10.93 -5.45 17.34
CA ARG A 444 -10.18 -6.50 16.65
C ARG A 444 -9.19 -7.17 17.58
N GLU A 445 -9.11 -8.48 17.51
CA GLU A 445 -8.11 -9.30 18.21
C GLU A 445 -6.69 -8.77 18.00
N LYS A 446 -5.80 -8.99 18.98
CA LYS A 446 -4.39 -8.56 19.02
C LYS A 446 -4.14 -7.05 19.08
N THR A 447 -5.14 -6.21 18.82
CA THR A 447 -4.99 -4.76 19.01
C THR A 447 -4.75 -4.41 20.48
N THR A 448 -4.15 -3.26 20.74
CA THR A 448 -3.96 -2.80 22.14
C THR A 448 -5.32 -2.55 22.79
N ALA A 449 -6.29 -2.05 22.03
CA ALA A 449 -7.66 -1.83 22.48
C ALA A 449 -8.27 -3.13 23.03
N HIS A 450 -8.23 -4.21 22.24
CA HIS A 450 -8.71 -5.54 22.65
C HIS A 450 -8.02 -6.10 23.90
N ARG A 451 -6.77 -5.74 24.16
CA ARG A 451 -6.01 -6.26 25.32
C ARG A 451 -6.21 -5.46 26.59
N ARG A 452 -6.60 -4.19 26.49
CA ARG A 452 -6.56 -3.23 27.61
C ARG A 452 -7.88 -2.55 27.93
N TYR A 453 -8.81 -2.51 26.98
CA TYR A 453 -10.09 -1.84 27.14
C TYR A 453 -11.22 -2.84 26.90
N GLN A 454 -12.38 -2.51 27.45
CA GLN A 454 -13.63 -3.20 27.17
C GLN A 454 -14.38 -2.48 26.05
N ASP A 455 -14.99 -3.23 25.12
CA ASP A 455 -15.92 -2.64 24.15
C ASP A 455 -17.30 -2.53 24.79
N ASP A 456 -17.52 -1.43 25.52
CA ASP A 456 -18.67 -1.19 26.39
C ASP A 456 -19.76 -0.32 25.76
N VAL A 457 -19.48 0.34 24.63
CA VAL A 457 -20.47 1.11 23.88
C VAL A 457 -21.38 0.16 23.08
N PRO A 458 -22.71 0.14 23.33
CA PRO A 458 -23.62 -0.77 22.64
C PRO A 458 -23.72 -0.52 21.13
N SER A 459 -23.92 -1.59 20.33
CA SER A 459 -23.97 -1.50 18.86
C SER A 459 -25.05 -0.57 18.32
N ASN A 460 -26.21 -0.48 18.98
CA ASN A 460 -27.29 0.46 18.62
C ASN A 460 -26.87 1.92 18.83
N ILE A 461 -26.10 2.21 19.88
CA ILE A 461 -25.53 3.56 20.12
C ILE A 461 -24.47 3.88 19.07
N LYS A 462 -23.57 2.94 18.75
CA LYS A 462 -22.58 3.11 17.68
C LYS A 462 -23.24 3.44 16.34
N GLN A 463 -24.30 2.72 16.00
CA GLN A 463 -25.06 2.94 14.76
C GLN A 463 -25.75 4.32 14.75
N SER A 464 -26.40 4.70 15.85
CA SER A 464 -27.03 6.02 15.98
C SER A 464 -26.01 7.17 15.86
N ARG A 465 -24.84 7.03 16.49
CA ARG A 465 -23.73 7.99 16.37
C ARG A 465 -23.23 8.08 14.92
N LEU A 466 -23.04 6.95 14.25
CA LEU A 466 -22.62 6.92 12.85
C LEU A 466 -23.61 7.66 11.94
N GLU A 467 -24.92 7.45 12.13
CA GLU A 467 -25.97 8.13 11.37
C GLU A 467 -25.94 9.65 11.57
N ARG A 468 -25.87 10.12 12.83
CA ARG A 468 -25.74 11.55 13.17
C ARG A 468 -24.48 12.16 12.57
N MET A 469 -23.36 11.43 12.59
CA MET A 469 -22.09 11.85 12.00
C MET A 469 -22.21 12.00 10.47
N ILE A 470 -22.86 11.04 9.80
CA ILE A 470 -23.15 11.09 8.36
C ILE A 470 -24.02 12.28 8.01
N GLU A 471 -25.06 12.57 8.79
CA GLU A 471 -25.96 13.71 8.56
C GLU A 471 -25.23 15.06 8.65
N VAL A 472 -24.46 15.27 9.72
CA VAL A 472 -23.65 16.48 9.91
C VAL A 472 -22.63 16.64 8.79
N PHE A 473 -21.95 15.55 8.40
CA PHE A 473 -20.99 15.59 7.31
C PHE A 473 -21.64 15.91 5.96
N ARG A 474 -22.73 15.23 5.59
CA ARG A 474 -23.42 15.43 4.30
C ARG A 474 -23.95 16.86 4.16
N SER A 475 -24.57 17.40 5.20
CA SER A 475 -25.08 18.78 5.19
C SER A 475 -23.96 19.81 5.05
N THR A 476 -22.78 19.52 5.62
CA THR A 476 -21.60 20.39 5.52
C THR A 476 -20.99 20.34 4.11
N VAL A 477 -20.76 19.14 3.57
CA VAL A 477 -20.20 18.96 2.22
C VAL A 477 -21.11 19.51 1.14
N GLU A 478 -22.43 19.36 1.28
CA GLU A 478 -23.35 19.94 0.31
C GLU A 478 -23.22 21.47 0.23
N LYS A 479 -23.04 22.15 1.35
CA LYS A 479 -22.78 23.61 1.37
C LYS A 479 -21.46 23.96 0.69
N ILE A 480 -20.39 23.20 0.95
CA ILE A 480 -19.07 23.39 0.33
C ILE A 480 -19.12 23.15 -1.19
N ASN A 481 -19.84 22.12 -1.63
CA ASN A 481 -19.96 21.80 -3.04
C ASN A 481 -20.84 22.81 -3.77
N ARG A 482 -21.93 23.28 -3.14
CA ARG A 482 -22.77 24.35 -3.69
C ARG A 482 -22.02 25.68 -3.84
N SER A 483 -21.11 26.03 -2.93
CA SER A 483 -20.29 27.24 -3.09
C SER A 483 -19.28 27.17 -4.24
N GLN A 484 -19.10 26.00 -4.87
CA GLN A 484 -18.27 25.83 -6.07
C GLN A 484 -19.03 26.09 -7.37
N ILE A 485 -20.36 26.27 -7.32
CA ILE A 485 -21.15 26.61 -8.50
C ILE A 485 -20.68 27.96 -9.07
N GLY A 486 -20.49 28.01 -10.39
CA GLY A 486 -19.95 29.15 -11.12
C GLY A 486 -18.42 29.10 -11.32
N GLN A 487 -17.69 28.31 -10.52
CA GLN A 487 -16.24 28.20 -10.64
C GLN A 487 -15.83 27.40 -11.87
N LYS A 488 -14.68 27.76 -12.46
CA LYS A 488 -14.00 27.00 -13.51
C LYS A 488 -12.95 26.10 -12.85
N GLN A 489 -13.06 24.80 -13.07
CA GLN A 489 -12.17 23.82 -12.44
C GLN A 489 -11.51 22.93 -13.47
N LEU A 490 -10.24 22.60 -13.24
CA LEU A 490 -9.49 21.65 -14.07
C LEU A 490 -9.87 20.20 -13.72
N VAL A 491 -10.41 19.48 -14.70
CA VAL A 491 -10.85 18.09 -14.53
C VAL A 491 -9.99 17.16 -15.38
N LEU A 492 -9.43 16.12 -14.73
CA LEU A 492 -8.84 14.98 -15.43
C LEU A 492 -9.95 14.00 -15.77
N VAL A 493 -10.14 13.73 -17.06
CA VAL A 493 -11.18 12.82 -17.54
C VAL A 493 -10.73 11.38 -17.35
N GLU A 494 -11.54 10.56 -16.65
CA GLU A 494 -11.18 9.17 -16.35
C GLU A 494 -11.88 8.19 -17.29
N ASP A 495 -13.21 8.29 -17.40
CA ASP A 495 -14.02 7.35 -18.18
C ASP A 495 -15.42 7.93 -18.42
N LYS A 496 -16.27 7.18 -19.12
CA LYS A 496 -17.71 7.42 -19.20
C LYS A 496 -18.35 7.31 -17.81
N SER A 497 -19.43 8.06 -17.61
CA SER A 497 -20.21 7.98 -16.38
C SER A 497 -20.91 6.63 -16.27
N LYS A 498 -20.85 6.01 -15.08
CA LYS A 498 -21.49 4.71 -14.82
C LYS A 498 -22.99 4.68 -15.10
N ARG A 499 -23.66 5.84 -15.05
CA ARG A 499 -25.12 5.95 -15.25
C ARG A 499 -25.52 6.16 -16.71
N SER A 500 -24.63 6.70 -17.55
CA SER A 500 -24.95 7.02 -18.94
C SER A 500 -23.68 7.25 -19.75
N SER A 501 -23.62 6.67 -20.94
CA SER A 501 -22.54 6.87 -21.91
C SER A 501 -22.53 8.27 -22.54
N LEU A 502 -23.62 9.04 -22.39
CA LEU A 502 -23.74 10.43 -22.86
C LEU A 502 -22.96 11.42 -21.98
N TYR A 503 -22.50 10.98 -20.80
CA TYR A 503 -21.77 11.78 -19.85
C TYR A 503 -20.40 11.16 -19.60
N LEU A 504 -19.42 12.02 -19.37
CA LEU A 504 -18.09 11.66 -18.89
C LEU A 504 -18.02 11.91 -17.39
N GLN A 505 -17.09 11.21 -16.73
CA GLN A 505 -16.70 11.47 -15.35
C GLN A 505 -15.19 11.71 -15.29
N GLY A 506 -14.82 12.62 -14.41
CA GLY A 506 -13.45 12.91 -14.08
C GLY A 506 -13.31 13.39 -12.64
N ARG A 507 -12.09 13.76 -12.27
CA ARG A 507 -11.79 14.33 -10.96
C ARG A 507 -11.09 15.67 -11.04
N ASN A 508 -11.48 16.58 -10.16
CA ASN A 508 -10.79 17.85 -9.97
C ASN A 508 -9.58 17.69 -9.03
N GLU A 509 -8.86 18.78 -8.80
CA GLU A 509 -7.72 18.82 -7.88
C GLU A 509 -8.06 18.34 -6.46
N GLY A 510 -9.24 18.71 -5.93
CA GLY A 510 -9.74 18.28 -4.61
C GLY A 510 -10.21 16.82 -4.52
N ASN A 511 -9.92 15.99 -5.52
CA ASN A 511 -10.38 14.61 -5.64
C ASN A 511 -11.92 14.47 -5.69
N CYS A 512 -12.63 15.56 -5.99
CA CYS A 512 -14.07 15.55 -6.13
C CYS A 512 -14.45 15.07 -7.54
N LYS A 513 -15.48 14.23 -7.61
CA LYS A 513 -15.98 13.72 -8.89
C LYS A 513 -16.78 14.80 -9.60
N VAL A 514 -16.43 15.05 -10.85
CA VAL A 514 -17.15 15.98 -11.74
C VAL A 514 -17.76 15.18 -12.89
N ILE A 515 -19.06 15.36 -13.13
CA ILE A 515 -19.81 14.74 -14.22
C ILE A 515 -20.24 15.81 -15.21
N PHE A 516 -19.96 15.60 -16.50
CA PHE A 516 -20.27 16.58 -17.54
C PHE A 516 -20.59 15.85 -18.86
N PRO A 517 -21.32 16.49 -19.80
CA PRO A 517 -21.67 15.87 -21.09
C PRO A 517 -20.44 15.47 -21.90
N ALA A 518 -20.54 14.35 -22.63
CA ALA A 518 -19.58 14.02 -23.68
C ALA A 518 -19.83 14.93 -24.88
N SER A 519 -18.92 15.87 -25.14
CA SER A 519 -19.05 16.83 -26.24
C SER A 519 -17.71 17.11 -26.89
N GLU A 520 -17.74 17.77 -28.04
CA GLU A 520 -16.57 18.47 -28.56
C GLU A 520 -16.35 19.74 -27.77
N VAL A 521 -15.10 20.06 -27.50
CA VAL A 521 -14.70 21.35 -26.93
C VAL A 521 -13.52 21.91 -27.73
N PRO A 522 -13.42 23.25 -27.83
CA PRO A 522 -12.31 23.88 -28.49
C PRO A 522 -10.99 23.53 -27.80
N LEU A 523 -9.95 23.36 -28.61
CA LEU A 523 -8.57 23.53 -28.17
C LEU A 523 -8.39 25.00 -27.77
N LYS A 524 -7.52 25.26 -26.79
CA LYS A 524 -7.28 26.59 -26.23
C LYS A 524 -7.01 27.68 -27.28
N ASN A 525 -6.44 27.32 -28.43
CA ASN A 525 -6.12 28.24 -29.53
C ASN A 525 -7.34 28.59 -30.42
N GLY A 526 -8.52 28.03 -30.15
CA GLY A 526 -9.80 28.37 -30.79
C GLY A 526 -9.97 27.84 -32.22
N SER A 527 -8.90 27.40 -32.88
CA SER A 527 -8.91 27.01 -34.29
C SER A 527 -9.55 25.65 -34.58
N GLU A 528 -9.53 24.74 -33.59
CA GLU A 528 -9.94 23.35 -33.75
C GLU A 528 -10.67 22.85 -32.51
N SER A 529 -11.70 22.02 -32.69
CA SER A 529 -12.44 21.33 -31.63
C SER A 529 -12.24 19.83 -31.75
N ARG A 530 -12.24 19.12 -30.62
CA ARG A 530 -12.21 17.64 -30.63
C ARG A 530 -13.05 17.05 -29.51
N PHE A 531 -13.49 15.81 -29.69
CA PHE A 531 -14.21 15.04 -28.66
C PHE A 531 -13.34 14.71 -27.46
N ILE A 532 -13.94 14.85 -26.26
CA ILE A 532 -13.27 14.60 -24.99
C ILE A 532 -13.05 13.10 -24.79
N LYS A 533 -11.81 12.71 -24.47
CA LYS A 533 -11.43 11.34 -24.17
C LYS A 533 -10.78 11.21 -22.79
N ALA A 534 -10.71 9.97 -22.31
CA ALA A 534 -9.98 9.65 -21.08
C ALA A 534 -8.52 10.11 -21.19
N GLY A 535 -8.00 10.69 -20.12
CA GLY A 535 -6.63 11.21 -20.03
C GLY A 535 -6.51 12.68 -20.43
N ASP A 536 -7.58 13.30 -20.93
CA ASP A 536 -7.58 14.72 -21.22
C ASP A 536 -7.75 15.56 -19.94
N TYR A 537 -7.13 16.73 -19.93
CA TYR A 537 -7.43 17.80 -18.99
C TYR A 537 -8.40 18.80 -19.66
N VAL A 538 -9.54 19.01 -19.00
CA VAL A 538 -10.61 19.89 -19.50
C VAL A 538 -11.01 20.87 -18.41
N VAL A 539 -11.17 22.14 -18.78
CA VAL A 539 -11.75 23.13 -17.88
C VAL A 539 -13.27 22.99 -17.91
N VAL A 540 -13.85 22.74 -16.75
CA VAL A 540 -15.30 22.55 -16.58
C VAL A 540 -15.84 23.66 -15.69
N GLN A 541 -16.89 24.34 -16.15
CA GLN A 541 -17.62 25.29 -15.31
C GLN A 541 -18.69 24.54 -14.53
N ILE A 542 -18.60 24.60 -13.21
CA ILE A 542 -19.55 23.91 -12.31
C ILE A 542 -20.89 24.65 -12.34
N ASN A 543 -21.97 23.93 -12.60
CA ASN A 543 -23.33 24.50 -12.66
C ASN A 543 -24.31 23.86 -11.67
N ALA A 544 -23.99 22.69 -11.15
CA ALA A 544 -24.78 22.03 -10.12
C ALA A 544 -23.91 21.17 -9.22
N ALA A 545 -24.36 20.94 -7.99
CA ALA A 545 -23.61 20.21 -6.99
C ALA A 545 -24.54 19.51 -6.00
N ASN A 546 -24.10 18.38 -5.47
CA ASN A 546 -24.70 17.75 -4.30
C ASN A 546 -23.61 17.30 -3.32
N SER A 547 -23.96 16.56 -2.28
CA SER A 547 -23.00 16.10 -1.25
C SER A 547 -21.95 15.09 -1.74
N GLN A 548 -22.04 14.60 -2.98
CA GLN A 548 -21.15 13.53 -3.49
C GLN A 548 -20.43 13.89 -4.78
N VAL A 549 -21.05 14.68 -5.66
CA VAL A 549 -20.54 14.98 -7.00
C VAL A 549 -20.83 16.42 -7.38
N LEU A 550 -19.97 16.95 -8.24
CA LEU A 550 -20.19 18.17 -8.99
C LEU A 550 -20.69 17.82 -10.39
N LYS A 551 -21.44 18.73 -10.99
CA LYS A 551 -21.82 18.70 -12.39
C LYS A 551 -21.44 20.01 -13.05
N GLY A 552 -21.08 19.95 -14.32
CA GLY A 552 -20.68 21.13 -15.05
C GLY A 552 -20.76 20.99 -16.55
N ILE A 553 -20.37 22.07 -17.21
CA ILE A 553 -20.31 22.20 -18.67
C ILE A 553 -18.83 22.29 -19.05
N PRO A 554 -18.33 21.41 -19.93
CA PRO A 554 -16.95 21.47 -20.37
C PRO A 554 -16.75 22.68 -21.29
N LEU A 555 -15.67 23.43 -21.10
CA LEU A 555 -15.41 24.68 -21.82
C LEU A 555 -14.34 24.51 -22.91
N TYR A 556 -13.15 24.01 -22.55
CA TYR A 556 -12.02 23.87 -23.47
C TYR A 556 -10.95 22.91 -22.93
N TYR A 557 -10.07 22.42 -23.81
CA TYR A 557 -8.88 21.66 -23.43
C TYR A 557 -7.76 22.54 -22.91
N THR A 558 -7.02 22.02 -21.94
CA THR A 558 -5.79 22.65 -21.44
C THR A 558 -4.80 21.58 -21.02
N SER A 559 -3.58 21.98 -20.68
CA SER A 559 -2.66 21.17 -19.88
C SER A 559 -2.75 21.59 -18.40
N LEU A 560 -2.14 20.80 -17.51
CA LEU A 560 -2.05 21.12 -16.10
C LEU A 560 -1.24 22.40 -15.90
N ASN A 561 -0.04 22.48 -16.48
CA ASN A 561 0.82 23.66 -16.37
C ASN A 561 0.13 24.90 -16.94
N ASP A 562 -0.51 24.77 -18.11
CA ASP A 562 -1.20 25.87 -18.77
C ASP A 562 -2.34 26.49 -17.95
N PHE A 563 -3.03 25.67 -17.15
CA PHE A 563 -4.13 26.12 -16.31
C PHE A 563 -3.63 26.91 -15.10
N TYR A 564 -2.57 26.44 -14.45
CA TYR A 564 -2.05 27.06 -13.22
C TYR A 564 -1.08 28.23 -13.48
N ASN A 565 -0.24 28.16 -14.53
CA ASN A 565 0.67 29.26 -14.88
C ASN A 565 -0.09 30.55 -15.25
N LYS A 566 -1.27 30.44 -15.88
CA LYS A 566 -2.11 31.61 -16.20
C LYS A 566 -2.82 32.22 -15.00
N ASN A 567 -3.08 31.43 -13.95
CA ASN A 567 -3.69 31.96 -12.73
C ASN A 567 -2.68 32.82 -11.93
N GLU A 568 -1.38 32.57 -12.04
CA GLU A 568 -0.38 33.48 -11.48
C GLU A 568 -0.37 34.85 -12.16
N ASP A 569 -0.53 34.90 -13.49
CA ASP A 569 -0.63 36.17 -14.21
C ASP A 569 -1.92 36.93 -13.88
N PHE A 570 -3.03 36.20 -13.65
CA PHE A 570 -4.29 36.82 -13.22
C PHE A 570 -4.20 37.38 -11.80
N VAL A 571 -3.59 36.64 -10.87
CA VAL A 571 -3.36 37.08 -9.48
C VAL A 571 -2.34 38.23 -9.43
N LYS A 572 -1.27 38.19 -10.24
CA LYS A 572 -0.34 39.33 -10.38
C LYS A 572 -1.01 40.57 -10.98
N SER A 573 -1.95 40.39 -11.92
CA SER A 573 -2.69 41.51 -12.53
C SER A 573 -3.70 42.17 -11.58
N GLU A 574 -4.35 41.40 -10.70
CA GLU A 574 -5.20 41.96 -9.64
C GLU A 574 -4.37 42.69 -8.57
N TYR A 575 -3.19 42.17 -8.19
CA TYR A 575 -2.29 42.85 -7.26
C TYR A 575 -1.68 44.14 -7.83
N LEU A 576 -1.41 44.20 -9.13
CA LEU A 576 -0.93 45.42 -9.80
C LEU A 576 -2.05 46.46 -9.96
N ASN A 577 -3.28 46.05 -10.24
CA ASN A 577 -4.43 46.97 -10.30
C ASN A 577 -4.83 47.53 -8.92
N TYR A 578 -4.61 46.79 -7.84
CA TYR A 578 -4.86 47.29 -6.48
C TYR A 578 -3.84 48.34 -6.04
N ASN A 579 -2.58 48.23 -6.50
CA ASN A 579 -1.51 49.20 -6.20
C ASN A 579 -1.47 50.41 -7.16
N SER A 580 -2.27 50.42 -8.23
CA SER A 580 -2.48 51.61 -9.07
C SER A 580 -3.72 52.43 -8.67
N MET A 581 -4.47 51.97 -7.67
CA MET A 581 -5.65 52.65 -7.08
C MET A 581 -5.43 53.11 -5.63
N LEU A 582 -4.19 53.01 -5.13
CA LEU A 582 -3.67 53.68 -3.93
C LEU A 582 -2.58 54.66 -4.39
#